data_AF-A0A089I2H7-F1
#
_entry.id   AF-A0A089I2H7-F1
#
_cell.length_a   1.000
_cell.length_b   1.000
_cell.length_c   1.000
_cell.angle_alpha   90.00
_cell.angle_beta   90.00
_cell.angle_gamma   90.00
#
_symmetry.space_group_name_H-M   'P 1'
#
loop_
_entity.id
_entity.type
_entity.pdbx_description
1 polymer ?
#
loop_
_entity_poly.entity_id
_entity_poly.type
_entity_poly.pdbx_seq_one_letter_code
_entity_poly.pdbx_strand_id
1 'polypeptide(L)'
;MSDEIQLEKEISTLILNILLYIRTNREFPEESIRELLGFLEALRKFTKGRHEISKPLAYQLFYLYTTGVSQAAHNKDPDSTILTELYMGIVAVFSDDLYQ
;
A
#
# COMPACT_ATOMS: atom_id res chain seq x y z
N MET A 1 3.24 -0.74 23.50
CA MET A 1 3.57 -0.49 22.07
C MET A 1 2.72 0.68 21.64
N SER A 2 3.24 1.66 20.89
CA SER A 2 2.37 2.74 20.39
C SER A 2 1.45 2.17 19.30
N ASP A 3 0.24 2.73 19.19
CA ASP A 3 -0.77 2.30 18.21
C ASP A 3 -0.24 2.39 16.77
N GLU A 4 0.64 3.36 16.51
CA GLU A 4 1.38 3.53 15.24
C GLU A 4 2.28 2.32 14.91
N ILE A 5 3.08 1.83 15.86
CA ILE A 5 3.98 0.69 15.62
C ILE A 5 3.17 -0.60 15.39
N GLN A 6 2.03 -0.75 16.07
CA GLN A 6 1.13 -1.87 15.85
C GLN A 6 0.54 -1.82 14.43
N LEU A 7 0.09 -0.63 14.01
CA LEU A 7 -0.46 -0.41 12.67
C LEU A 7 0.58 -0.65 11.56
N GLU A 8 1.82 -0.18 11.71
CA GLU A 8 2.89 -0.47 10.74
C GLU A 8 3.14 -1.98 10.60
N LYS A 9 3.04 -2.73 11.71
CA LYS A 9 3.17 -4.19 11.72
C LYS A 9 2.03 -4.88 10.98
N GLU A 10 0.80 -4.43 11.19
CA GLU A 10 -0.39 -4.95 10.51
C GLU A 10 -0.28 -4.69 9.01
N ILE A 11 0.10 -3.48 8.61
CA ILE A 11 0.35 -3.13 7.21
C ILE A 11 1.44 -4.02 6.61
N SER A 12 2.59 -4.15 7.29
CA SER A 12 3.70 -4.99 6.82
C SER A 12 3.28 -6.45 6.61
N THR A 13 2.44 -6.97 7.52
CA THR A 13 1.92 -8.33 7.46
C THR A 13 0.97 -8.49 6.26
N LEU A 14 0.06 -7.54 6.07
CA LEU A 14 -0.86 -7.54 4.94
C LEU A 14 -0.12 -7.45 3.59
N ILE A 15 0.87 -6.58 3.47
CA ILE A 15 1.72 -6.47 2.27
C ILE A 15 2.38 -7.82 1.95
N LEU A 16 2.94 -8.50 2.95
CA LEU A 16 3.57 -9.80 2.75
C LEU A 16 2.56 -10.85 2.24
N ASN A 17 1.36 -10.88 2.81
CA ASN A 17 0.29 -11.79 2.39
C ASN A 17 -0.15 -11.52 0.94
N ILE A 18 -0.30 -10.25 0.56
CA ILE A 18 -0.63 -9.84 -0.81
C ILE A 18 0.47 -10.27 -1.78
N LEU A 19 1.74 -10.02 -1.46
CA LEU A 19 2.88 -10.40 -2.30
C LEU A 19 2.95 -11.92 -2.50
N LEU A 20 2.71 -12.70 -1.44
CA LEU A 20 2.64 -14.16 -1.51
C LEU A 20 1.47 -14.63 -2.39
N TYR A 21 0.31 -13.98 -2.27
CA TYR A 21 -0.85 -14.26 -3.11
C TYR A 21 -0.55 -14.00 -4.58
N ILE A 22 -0.01 -12.81 -4.92
CA ILE A 22 0.36 -12.45 -6.30
C ILE A 22 1.34 -13.48 -6.87
N ARG A 23 2.37 -13.85 -6.10
CA ARG A 23 3.37 -14.84 -6.54
C ARG A 23 2.76 -16.21 -6.84
N THR A 24 1.75 -16.61 -6.07
CA THR A 24 1.14 -17.95 -6.16
C THR A 24 0.06 -18.01 -7.23
N ASN A 25 -0.83 -17.02 -7.26
CA ASN A 25 -2.03 -17.01 -8.09
C ASN A 25 -1.84 -16.20 -9.39
N ARG A 26 -0.79 -15.37 -9.48
CA ARG A 26 -0.55 -14.43 -10.59
C ARG A 26 -1.69 -13.45 -10.81
N GLU A 27 -2.36 -13.09 -9.73
CA GLU A 27 -3.52 -12.20 -9.70
C GLU A 27 -3.32 -11.12 -8.64
N PHE A 28 -3.92 -9.95 -8.86
CA PHE A 28 -3.85 -8.84 -7.93
C PHE A 28 -5.08 -8.87 -7.01
N PRO A 29 -4.92 -9.10 -5.68
CA PRO A 29 -6.06 -9.35 -4.80
C PRO A 29 -6.72 -8.02 -4.37
N GLU A 30 -7.71 -7.57 -5.15
CA GLU A 30 -8.35 -6.25 -4.95
C GLU A 30 -8.88 -6.04 -3.52
N GLU A 31 -9.55 -7.02 -2.93
CA GLU A 31 -10.12 -6.88 -1.57
C GLU A 31 -9.05 -6.59 -0.53
N SER A 32 -7.92 -7.30 -0.58
CA SER A 32 -6.78 -7.05 0.32
C SER A 32 -6.11 -5.70 0.06
N ILE A 33 -6.16 -5.20 -1.18
CA ILE A 33 -5.67 -3.85 -1.50
C ILE A 33 -6.61 -2.78 -0.94
N ARG A 34 -7.93 -2.99 -0.98
CA ARG A 34 -8.90 -2.09 -0.34
C ARG A 34 -8.73 -2.06 1.18
N GLU A 35 -8.47 -3.21 1.80
CA GLU A 35 -8.12 -3.29 3.22
C GLU A 35 -6.83 -2.50 3.52
N LEU A 36 -5.79 -2.68 2.71
CA LEU A 36 -4.55 -1.93 2.83
C LEU A 36 -4.77 -0.42 2.72
N LEU A 37 -5.61 0.03 1.78
CA LEU A 37 -5.96 1.45 1.65
C LEU A 37 -6.63 2.00 2.91
N GLY A 38 -7.49 1.21 3.56
CA GLY A 38 -8.07 1.56 4.86
C GLY A 38 -7.01 1.74 5.95
N PHE A 39 -6.00 0.88 6.00
CA PHE A 39 -4.88 1.03 6.92
C PHE A 39 -3.98 2.23 6.59
N LEU A 40 -3.76 2.55 5.32
CA LEU A 40 -3.01 3.73 4.92
C LEU A 40 -3.72 5.03 5.32
N GLU A 41 -5.05 5.08 5.18
CA GLU A 41 -5.86 6.20 5.66
C GLU A 41 -5.79 6.34 7.20
N ALA A 42 -5.79 5.21 7.93
CA ALA A 42 -5.56 5.23 9.37
C ALA A 42 -4.14 5.70 9.73
N LEU A 43 -3.12 5.24 8.99
CA LEU A 43 -1.72 5.59 9.19
C LEU A 43 -1.49 7.09 8.96
N ARG A 44 -2.13 7.64 7.93
CA ARG A 44 -2.09 9.08 7.61
C ARG A 44 -2.49 9.96 8.79
N LYS A 45 -3.42 9.50 9.64
CA LYS A 45 -3.83 10.27 10.85
C LYS A 45 -2.68 10.39 11.87
N PHE A 46 -1.77 9.43 11.91
CA PHE A 46 -0.59 9.46 12.78
C PHE A 46 0.56 10.27 12.17
N THR A 47 0.69 10.25 10.83
CA THR A 47 1.70 11.02 10.11
C THR A 47 1.29 12.46 9.86
N LYS A 48 0.07 12.87 10.18
CA LYS A 48 -0.37 14.26 10.07
C LYS A 48 0.57 15.20 10.85
N GLY A 49 1.28 16.08 10.13
CA GLY A 49 2.31 16.96 10.71
C GLY A 49 3.67 16.32 11.01
N ARG A 50 3.89 15.05 10.62
CA ARG A 50 5.19 14.37 10.63
C ARG A 50 5.48 13.81 9.23
N HIS A 51 6.64 14.12 8.66
CA HIS A 51 6.93 13.73 7.28
C HIS A 51 7.42 12.30 7.08
N GLU A 52 7.30 11.42 8.07
CA GLU A 52 8.05 10.16 8.04
C GLU A 52 7.23 8.99 8.59
N ILE A 53 6.95 8.02 7.72
CA ILE A 53 6.79 6.62 8.12
C ILE A 53 8.15 5.94 8.17
N SER A 54 8.22 4.75 8.75
CA SER A 54 9.48 4.00 8.72
C SER A 54 9.94 3.71 7.29
N LYS A 55 11.23 3.94 7.01
CA LYS A 55 11.85 3.63 5.70
C LYS A 55 11.59 2.19 5.22
N PRO A 56 11.61 1.16 6.09
CA PRO A 56 11.22 -0.20 5.69
C PRO A 56 9.80 -0.28 5.15
N LEU A 57 8.84 0.36 5.83
CA LEU A 57 7.44 0.35 5.39
C LEU A 57 7.26 1.05 4.05
N ALA A 58 7.93 2.20 3.86
CA ALA A 58 7.95 2.90 2.57
C ALA A 58 8.43 1.99 1.44
N TYR A 59 9.54 1.27 1.65
CA TYR A 59 10.07 0.34 0.66
C TYR A 59 9.07 -0.78 0.35
N GLN A 60 8.44 -1.37 1.36
CA GLN A 60 7.46 -2.45 1.18
C GLN A 60 6.24 -1.99 0.36
N LEU A 61 5.73 -0.79 0.63
CA LEU A 61 4.61 -0.21 -0.10
C LEU A 61 4.94 0.01 -1.58
N PHE A 62 6.08 0.64 -1.88
CA PHE A 62 6.50 0.85 -3.26
C PHE A 62 6.85 -0.45 -3.98
N TYR A 63 7.43 -1.43 -3.28
CA TYR A 63 7.68 -2.76 -3.84
C TYR A 63 6.38 -3.49 -4.20
N LEU A 64 5.35 -3.41 -3.35
CA LEU A 64 4.03 -3.93 -3.66
C LEU A 64 3.44 -3.27 -4.90
N TYR A 65 3.48 -1.94 -4.97
CA TYR A 65 2.97 -1.19 -6.12
C TYR A 65 3.65 -1.62 -7.44
N THR A 66 4.99 -1.65 -7.48
CA THR A 66 5.71 -2.02 -8.71
C THR A 66 5.51 -3.50 -9.09
N THR A 67 5.33 -4.37 -8.10
CA THR A 67 4.95 -5.77 -8.32
C THR A 67 3.56 -5.85 -8.95
N GLY A 68 2.59 -5.10 -8.44
CA GLY A 68 1.23 -5.02 -8.98
C GLY A 68 1.20 -4.51 -10.42
N VAL A 69 1.92 -3.43 -10.73
CA VAL A 69 2.07 -2.90 -12.10
C VAL A 69 2.63 -3.96 -13.05
N SER A 70 3.69 -4.67 -12.63
CA SER A 70 4.29 -5.72 -13.43
C SER A 70 3.32 -6.88 -13.69
N GLN A 71 2.51 -7.25 -12.68
CA GLN A 71 1.51 -8.31 -12.80
C GLN A 71 0.35 -7.92 -13.72
N ALA A 72 -0.17 -6.69 -13.61
CA ALA A 72 -1.23 -6.18 -14.48
C ALA A 72 -0.78 -6.13 -15.95
N ALA A 73 0.45 -5.66 -16.20
CA ALA A 73 1.04 -5.67 -17.52
C ALA A 73 1.17 -7.09 -18.10
N HIS A 74 1.58 -8.07 -17.29
CA HIS A 74 1.64 -9.48 -17.69
C HIS A 74 0.26 -10.04 -18.03
N ASN A 75 -0.77 -9.70 -17.24
CA ASN A 75 -2.14 -10.18 -17.42
C ASN A 75 -2.90 -9.45 -18.55
N LYS A 76 -2.31 -8.40 -19.13
CA LYS A 76 -2.96 -7.50 -20.09
C LYS A 76 -4.25 -6.92 -19.55
N ASP A 77 -4.29 -6.66 -18.25
CA ASP A 77 -5.44 -6.09 -17.57
C ASP A 77 -5.53 -4.60 -17.90
N PRO A 78 -6.59 -4.15 -18.61
CA PRO A 78 -6.75 -2.74 -18.95
C PRO A 78 -7.21 -1.90 -17.74
N ASP A 79 -7.77 -2.52 -16.69
CA ASP A 79 -8.30 -1.80 -15.54
C ASP A 79 -7.24 -1.65 -14.44
N SER A 80 -6.57 -0.50 -14.48
CA SER A 80 -5.51 -0.13 -13.54
C SER A 80 -6.00 0.76 -12.39
N THR A 81 -7.33 0.81 -12.18
CA THR A 81 -7.94 1.71 -11.18
C THR A 81 -7.42 1.41 -9.78
N ILE A 82 -7.42 0.14 -9.35
CA ILE A 82 -6.97 -0.25 -8.00
C ILE A 82 -5.46 0.01 -7.77
N LEU A 83 -4.63 -0.08 -8.82
CA LEU A 83 -3.21 0.25 -8.76
C LEU A 83 -2.99 1.76 -8.64
N THR A 84 -3.83 2.54 -9.33
CA THR A 84 -3.85 4.01 -9.22
C THR A 84 -4.27 4.42 -7.81
N GLU A 85 -5.33 3.83 -7.27
CA GLU A 85 -5.79 4.04 -5.89
C GLU A 85 -4.67 3.70 -4.89
N LEU A 86 -3.99 2.56 -5.08
CA LEU A 86 -2.85 2.17 -4.25
C LEU A 86 -1.73 3.21 -4.28
N TYR A 87 -1.32 3.66 -5.47
CA TYR A 87 -0.28 4.69 -5.60
C TYR A 87 -0.67 5.98 -4.89
N MET A 88 -1.90 6.46 -5.09
CA MET A 88 -2.41 7.66 -4.44
C MET A 88 -2.45 7.52 -2.92
N GLY A 89 -2.91 6.37 -2.40
CA GLY A 89 -2.92 6.07 -0.97
C GLY A 89 -1.52 6.05 -0.35
N ILE A 90 -0.55 5.46 -1.05
CA ILE A 90 0.86 5.46 -0.63
C ILE A 90 1.37 6.90 -0.54
N VAL A 91 1.20 7.69 -1.60
CA VAL A 91 1.68 9.09 -1.66
C VAL A 91 1.01 9.97 -0.60
N ALA A 92 -0.28 9.79 -0.34
CA ALA A 92 -1.03 10.54 0.66
C ALA A 92 -0.52 10.35 2.10
N VAL A 93 0.15 9.22 2.38
CA VAL A 93 0.82 9.01 3.68
C VAL A 93 2.10 9.84 3.81
N PHE A 94 2.77 10.17 2.70
CA PHE A 94 4.01 10.96 2.69
C PHE A 94 3.81 12.47 2.51
N SER A 95 2.68 12.90 1.94
CA SER A 95 2.46 14.30 1.60
C SER A 95 1.08 14.75 2.04
N ASP A 96 1.05 15.54 3.12
CA ASP A 96 -0.16 16.26 3.55
C ASP A 96 -0.58 17.33 2.51
N ASP A 97 0.36 17.83 1.70
CA ASP A 97 0.17 18.98 0.78
C ASP A 97 -0.35 18.62 -0.63
N LEU A 98 -0.49 17.34 -0.97
CA LEU A 98 -0.92 16.93 -2.33
C LEU A 98 -2.44 16.94 -2.52
N TYR A 99 -3.22 17.20 -1.46
CA TYR A 99 -4.70 17.15 -1.47
C TYR A 99 -5.37 18.30 -0.68
N GLN A 100 -4.72 19.46 -0.57
CA GLN A 100 -5.37 20.72 -0.14
C GLN A 100 -5.69 21.59 -1.36
#